data_AF-A0A378Y8V3-F1
#
_entry.id   AF-A0A378Y8V3-F1
#
_cell.length_a   1.000
_cell.length_b   1.000
_cell.length_c   1.000
_cell.angle_alpha   90.00
_cell.angle_beta   90.00
_cell.angle_gamma   90.00
#
_symmetry.space_group_name_H-M   'P 1'
#
loop_
_entity.id
_entity.type
_entity.pdbx_description
1 polymer ?
#
loop_
_entity_poly.entity_id
_entity_poly.type
_entity_poly.pdbx_seq_one_letter_code
_entity_poly.pdbx_strand_id
1 'polypeptide(L)'
;MPASSESSHRAVSGKLRVYVPVTVAMLRELVTERELRAVNDTAFAVTPALREAYASGDDEELAEVAMGEAARASLRLLADDRAADELHGTGDDGDAAGGSGATDDAGDVAARTDDTGDSADTDGGDDAEAVLDPATADGPAPTDVSHRPVYRRAVVAADVEGATLRPDLDDAVVRLSGPITWNRVASVHLDLVEAEPAVAKAVDVIDAADMGDPDAEFVLGDAEDHQLAWYATQELPFLLDLL
;
A
#
# COMPACT_ATOMS: atom_id res chain seq x y z
N MET A 1 51.53 1.71 4.35
CA MET A 1 50.72 0.51 4.05
C MET A 1 49.28 0.91 4.27
N PRO A 2 48.49 1.25 3.25
CA PRO A 2 47.05 1.43 3.45
C PRO A 2 46.43 0.05 3.67
N ALA A 3 45.62 -0.10 4.71
CA ALA A 3 44.69 -1.22 4.82
C ALA A 3 43.63 -1.01 3.73
N SER A 4 43.55 -1.94 2.78
CA SER A 4 42.48 -2.00 1.81
C SER A 4 41.15 -2.17 2.56
N SER A 5 40.24 -1.20 2.42
CA SER A 5 38.83 -1.38 2.79
C SER A 5 38.20 -2.38 1.82
N GLU A 6 38.33 -3.67 2.11
CA GLU A 6 37.42 -4.70 1.62
C GLU A 6 36.12 -4.62 2.45
N SER A 7 35.32 -3.58 2.21
CA SER A 7 33.94 -3.49 2.73
C SER A 7 33.05 -4.39 1.86
N SER A 8 33.27 -5.70 1.99
CA SER A 8 32.87 -6.68 0.98
C SER A 8 31.38 -6.99 1.01
N HIS A 9 30.74 -6.81 -0.15
CA HIS A 9 29.46 -7.38 -0.58
C HIS A 9 29.46 -8.91 -0.45
N ARG A 10 29.36 -9.41 0.78
CA ARG A 10 29.43 -10.84 1.07
C ARG A 10 28.02 -11.37 1.28
N ALA A 11 27.72 -12.49 0.61
CA ALA A 11 26.51 -13.25 0.90
C ALA A 11 26.57 -13.78 2.35
N VAL A 12 25.47 -13.65 3.08
CA VAL A 12 25.35 -14.17 4.45
C VAL A 12 25.20 -15.70 4.37
N SER A 13 26.09 -16.42 5.08
CA SER A 13 26.04 -17.88 5.18
C SER A 13 25.16 -18.27 6.37
N GLY A 14 23.91 -18.65 6.10
CA GLY A 14 22.92 -19.02 7.12
C GLY A 14 21.54 -18.41 6.87
N LYS A 15 20.56 -18.77 7.72
CA LYS A 15 19.24 -18.12 7.72
C LYS A 15 19.37 -16.71 8.29
N LEU A 16 18.87 -15.73 7.55
CA LEU A 16 18.80 -14.33 7.93
C LEU A 16 17.34 -13.89 8.00
N ARG A 17 16.94 -13.28 9.11
CA ARG A 17 15.65 -12.58 9.21
C ARG A 17 15.75 -11.28 8.43
N VAL A 18 14.91 -11.13 7.42
CA VAL A 18 14.79 -9.92 6.60
C VAL A 18 13.39 -9.31 6.75
N TYR A 19 13.33 -8.00 6.58
CA TYR A 19 12.14 -7.16 6.60
C TYR A 19 11.97 -6.59 5.19
N VAL A 20 10.91 -6.99 4.52
CA VAL A 20 10.67 -6.65 3.12
C VAL A 20 9.58 -5.58 3.05
N PRO A 21 9.88 -4.39 2.49
CA PRO A 21 8.84 -3.39 2.23
C PRO A 21 7.84 -3.95 1.23
N VAL A 22 6.54 -3.83 1.55
CA VAL A 22 5.46 -4.30 0.67
C VAL A 22 4.28 -3.32 0.74
N THR A 23 3.37 -3.43 -0.23
CA THR A 23 2.06 -2.75 -0.18
C THR A 23 0.93 -3.76 0.08
N VAL A 24 -0.28 -3.28 0.38
CA VAL A 24 -1.45 -4.16 0.56
C VAL A 24 -1.73 -4.97 -0.72
N ALA A 25 -1.51 -4.39 -1.90
CA ALA A 25 -1.64 -5.10 -3.18
C ALA A 25 -0.66 -6.28 -3.27
N MET A 26 0.62 -6.07 -2.92
CA MET A 26 1.62 -7.14 -2.89
C MET A 26 1.28 -8.24 -1.87
N LEU A 27 0.65 -7.90 -0.74
CA LEU A 27 0.18 -8.89 0.23
C LEU A 27 -0.97 -9.75 -0.31
N ARG A 28 -1.89 -9.17 -1.08
CA ARG A 28 -2.97 -9.93 -1.78
C ARG A 28 -2.37 -10.91 -2.79
N GLU A 29 -1.37 -10.48 -3.54
CA GLU A 29 -0.63 -11.36 -4.45
C GLU A 29 0.09 -12.48 -3.70
N LEU A 30 0.77 -12.18 -2.59
CA LEU A 30 1.42 -13.20 -1.76
C LEU A 30 0.44 -14.26 -1.25
N VAL A 31 -0.78 -13.88 -0.84
CA VAL A 31 -1.81 -14.84 -0.41
C VAL A 31 -2.26 -15.74 -1.57
N THR A 32 -2.35 -15.18 -2.77
CA THR A 32 -2.82 -15.88 -3.98
C THR A 32 -1.74 -16.81 -4.55
N GLU A 33 -0.57 -16.25 -4.83
CA GLU A 33 0.55 -16.90 -5.53
C GLU A 33 1.48 -17.68 -4.60
N ARG A 34 1.41 -17.44 -3.29
CA ARG A 34 2.30 -18.05 -2.28
C ARG A 34 3.78 -17.75 -2.49
N GLU A 35 4.07 -16.68 -3.22
CA GLU A 35 5.40 -16.17 -3.51
C GLU A 35 5.39 -14.64 -3.43
N LEU A 36 6.38 -14.07 -2.76
CA LEU A 36 6.61 -12.63 -2.68
C LEU A 36 7.86 -12.27 -3.49
N ARG A 37 7.73 -11.28 -4.38
CA ARG A 37 8.85 -10.65 -5.08
C ARG A 37 9.03 -9.25 -4.52
N ALA A 38 10.17 -9.00 -3.87
CA ALA A 38 10.50 -7.68 -3.38
C ALA A 38 10.86 -6.75 -4.54
N VAL A 39 10.41 -5.49 -4.48
CA VAL A 39 10.75 -4.49 -5.49
C VAL A 39 12.26 -4.27 -5.48
N ASN A 40 12.88 -4.38 -6.66
CA ASN A 40 14.33 -4.34 -6.82
C ASN A 40 15.06 -5.27 -5.83
N ASP A 41 14.50 -6.46 -5.56
CA ASP A 41 14.97 -7.46 -4.57
C ASP A 41 15.54 -6.86 -3.27
N THR A 42 15.02 -5.71 -2.84
CA THR A 42 15.52 -4.95 -1.69
C THR A 42 14.80 -5.42 -0.42
N ALA A 43 15.57 -5.63 0.64
CA ALA A 43 15.07 -5.89 1.97
C ALA A 43 16.01 -5.30 3.02
N PHE A 44 15.59 -5.32 4.27
CA PHE A 44 16.33 -4.79 5.41
C PHE A 44 16.60 -5.90 6.42
N ALA A 45 17.72 -5.83 7.13
CA ALA A 45 18.06 -6.83 8.13
C ALA A 45 19.01 -6.24 9.17
N VAL A 46 19.18 -6.96 10.28
CA VAL A 46 20.23 -6.64 11.25
C VAL A 46 21.60 -7.06 10.68
N THR A 47 22.21 -6.17 9.91
CA THR A 47 23.52 -6.39 9.29
C THR A 47 24.67 -6.07 10.26
N PRO A 48 25.91 -6.50 9.96
CA PRO A 48 27.08 -6.02 10.68
C PRO A 48 27.26 -4.49 10.64
N ALA A 49 26.96 -3.83 9.52
CA ALA A 49 27.06 -2.38 9.41
C ALA A 49 26.07 -1.68 10.35
N LEU A 50 24.82 -2.17 10.39
CA LEU A 50 23.82 -1.67 11.33
C LEU A 50 24.24 -1.85 12.79
N ARG A 51 24.81 -3.00 13.14
CA ARG A 51 25.34 -3.26 14.49
C ARG A 51 26.51 -2.34 14.87
N GLU A 52 27.29 -1.91 13.89
CA GLU A 52 28.41 -0.99 14.11
C GLU A 52 27.93 0.46 14.25
N ALA A 53 26.91 0.87 13.49
CA ALA A 53 26.33 2.20 13.55
C ALA A 53 25.65 2.49 14.89
N TYR A 54 25.02 1.48 15.49
CA TYR A 54 24.34 1.58 16.79
C TYR A 54 25.27 1.11 17.91
N ALA A 55 25.84 2.07 18.65
CA ALA A 55 26.85 1.83 19.69
C ALA A 55 26.37 0.94 20.86
N SER A 56 25.05 0.78 21.01
CA SER A 56 24.41 -0.11 21.96
C SER A 56 23.07 -0.56 21.38
N GLY A 57 22.75 -1.83 21.56
CA GLY A 57 21.48 -2.43 21.16
C GLY A 57 21.65 -3.93 21.10
N ASP A 58 20.67 -4.69 21.59
CA ASP A 58 20.63 -6.12 21.30
C ASP A 58 20.03 -6.42 19.92
N ASP A 59 20.00 -7.70 19.54
CA ASP A 59 19.49 -8.13 18.24
C ASP A 59 18.02 -7.77 18.03
N GLU A 60 17.24 -7.66 19.11
CA GLU A 60 15.81 -7.35 19.07
C GLU A 60 15.60 -5.84 18.87
N GLU A 61 16.35 -5.00 19.58
CA GLU A 61 16.33 -3.55 19.37
C GLU A 61 16.77 -3.17 17.95
N LEU A 62 17.81 -3.81 17.43
CA LEU A 62 18.27 -3.56 16.05
C LEU A 62 17.31 -4.12 14.99
N ALA A 63 16.56 -5.18 15.32
CA ALA A 63 15.53 -5.71 14.45
C ALA A 63 14.40 -4.71 14.24
N GLU A 64 14.01 -3.98 15.29
CA GLU A 64 13.03 -2.89 15.19
C GLU A 64 13.54 -1.75 14.31
N VAL A 65 14.82 -1.37 14.42
CA VAL A 65 15.44 -0.38 13.52
C VAL A 65 15.35 -0.84 12.06
N ALA A 66 15.78 -2.06 11.76
CA ALA A 66 15.73 -2.60 10.40
C ALA A 66 14.28 -2.71 9.87
N MET A 67 13.32 -3.01 10.73
CA MET A 67 11.90 -3.04 10.38
C MET A 67 11.35 -1.63 10.12
N GLY A 68 11.76 -0.63 10.90
CA GLY A 68 11.43 0.78 10.69
C GLY A 68 11.91 1.29 9.33
N GLU A 69 13.13 0.94 8.94
CA GLU A 69 13.67 1.26 7.60
C GLU A 69 12.86 0.60 6.47
N ALA A 70 12.45 -0.66 6.66
CA ALA A 70 11.54 -1.33 5.73
C ALA A 70 10.16 -0.65 5.68
N ALA A 71 9.63 -0.21 6.81
CA ALA A 71 8.36 0.50 6.87
C ALA A 71 8.43 1.84 6.13
N ARG A 72 9.50 2.60 6.33
CA ARG A 72 9.78 3.84 5.58
C ARG A 72 9.92 3.57 4.10
N ALA A 73 10.61 2.50 3.70
CA ALA A 73 10.73 2.11 2.30
C ALA A 73 9.40 1.69 1.66
N SER A 74 8.44 1.18 2.42
CA SER A 74 7.09 0.92 1.90
C SER A 74 6.33 2.19 1.49
N LEU A 75 6.65 3.35 2.07
CA LEU A 75 6.07 4.64 1.66
C LEU A 75 6.44 5.01 0.23
N ARG A 76 7.66 4.67 -0.20
CA ARG A 76 8.12 4.89 -1.58
C ARG A 76 7.32 4.02 -2.57
N LEU A 77 7.02 2.77 -2.18
CA LEU A 77 6.16 1.90 -2.97
C LEU A 77 4.73 2.44 -3.09
N LEU A 78 4.18 2.98 -1.99
CA LEU A 78 2.87 3.62 -2.01
C LEU A 78 2.84 4.90 -2.84
N ALA A 79 3.93 5.67 -2.86
CA ALA A 79 4.09 6.84 -3.72
C ALA A 79 4.13 6.45 -5.21
N ASP A 80 4.87 5.40 -5.54
CA ASP A 80 4.92 4.84 -6.89
C ASP A 80 3.54 4.31 -7.35
N ASP A 81 2.83 3.56 -6.49
CA ASP A 81 1.47 3.06 -6.75
C ASP A 81 0.51 4.23 -7.00
N ARG A 82 0.58 5.29 -6.19
CA ARG A 82 -0.23 6.50 -6.38
C ARG A 82 0.08 7.19 -7.70
N ALA A 83 1.35 7.37 -8.04
CA ALA A 83 1.75 7.99 -9.29
C ALA A 83 1.26 7.18 -10.50
N ALA A 84 1.28 5.84 -10.41
CA ALA A 84 0.75 4.95 -11.43
C ALA A 84 -0.78 5.12 -11.61
N ASP A 85 -1.53 5.22 -10.51
CA ASP A 85 -2.98 5.46 -10.52
C ASP A 85 -3.34 6.82 -11.14
N GLU A 86 -2.61 7.88 -10.80
CA GLU A 86 -2.82 9.23 -11.38
C GLU A 86 -2.56 9.24 -12.89
N LEU A 87 -1.55 8.50 -13.36
CA LEU A 87 -1.30 8.32 -14.80
C LEU A 87 -2.42 7.53 -15.49
N HIS A 88 -2.99 6.51 -14.82
CA HIS A 88 -4.08 5.70 -15.38
C HIS A 88 -5.41 6.45 -15.42
N GLY A 89 -5.72 7.25 -14.39
CA GLY A 89 -6.98 8.00 -14.26
C GLY A 89 -7.16 9.18 -15.22
N THR A 90 -6.10 9.61 -15.92
CA THR A 90 -6.20 10.69 -16.93
C THR A 90 -6.65 10.21 -18.32
N GLY A 91 -6.98 8.91 -18.47
CA GLY A 91 -7.33 8.28 -19.75
C GLY A 91 -8.82 8.21 -20.11
N ASP A 92 -9.77 8.53 -19.22
CA ASP A 92 -11.20 8.27 -19.44
C ASP A 92 -12.10 9.51 -19.64
N ASP A 93 -11.61 10.73 -19.38
CA ASP A 93 -12.40 11.96 -19.57
C ASP A 93 -12.42 12.47 -21.04
N GLY A 94 -12.37 11.54 -21.99
CA GLY A 94 -12.08 11.78 -23.40
C GLY A 94 -13.24 11.55 -24.38
N ASP A 95 -14.51 11.56 -23.96
CA ASP A 95 -15.63 11.72 -24.91
C ASP A 95 -16.88 12.35 -24.29
N ALA A 96 -16.90 13.68 -24.31
CA ALA A 96 -18.15 14.43 -24.41
C ALA A 96 -17.94 15.60 -25.36
N ALA A 97 -17.70 15.28 -26.64
CA ALA A 97 -17.91 16.24 -27.70
C ALA A 97 -19.42 16.50 -27.87
N GLY A 98 -19.85 17.70 -27.49
CA GLY A 98 -20.82 18.43 -28.30
C GLY A 98 -22.15 18.79 -27.64
N GLY A 99 -22.38 20.10 -27.52
CA GLY A 99 -23.70 20.65 -27.81
C GLY A 99 -24.12 21.87 -27.01
N SER A 100 -23.98 23.06 -27.64
CA SER A 100 -24.90 24.22 -27.55
C SER A 100 -24.99 24.94 -26.19
N GLY A 101 -25.03 26.26 -26.07
CA GLY A 101 -25.22 27.34 -27.03
C GLY A 101 -25.20 28.65 -26.25
N ALA A 102 -24.76 29.72 -26.91
CA ALA A 102 -24.91 31.06 -26.40
C ALA A 102 -26.38 31.49 -26.48
N THR A 103 -26.94 31.98 -25.38
CA THR A 103 -27.91 33.08 -25.36
C THR A 103 -27.82 33.82 -24.02
N ASP A 104 -27.45 35.09 -24.10
CA ASP A 104 -27.83 36.12 -23.14
C ASP A 104 -29.38 36.18 -23.04
N ASP A 105 -29.94 36.23 -21.84
CA ASP A 105 -31.06 37.14 -21.55
C ASP A 105 -31.30 37.31 -20.04
N ALA A 106 -31.64 38.54 -19.66
CA ALA A 106 -31.85 38.98 -18.30
C ALA A 106 -33.35 39.16 -18.02
N GLY A 107 -33.77 38.77 -16.81
CA GLY A 107 -34.95 39.30 -16.13
C GLY A 107 -36.22 38.46 -16.25
N ASP A 108 -36.74 37.98 -15.11
CA ASP A 108 -37.94 38.55 -14.49
C ASP A 108 -38.27 37.78 -13.20
N VAL A 109 -38.61 38.52 -12.15
CA VAL A 109 -38.98 38.04 -10.82
C VAL A 109 -40.41 38.53 -10.60
N ALA A 110 -41.40 37.63 -10.56
CA ALA A 110 -42.53 37.65 -9.61
C ALA A 110 -43.66 36.67 -9.96
N ALA A 111 -44.41 36.34 -8.89
CA ALA A 111 -45.74 35.72 -8.77
C ALA A 111 -45.75 34.17 -8.73
N ARG A 112 -45.86 33.55 -7.55
CA ARG A 112 -47.09 33.33 -6.73
C ARG A 112 -48.17 32.55 -7.47
N THR A 113 -48.52 31.35 -6.98
CA THR A 113 -49.71 31.06 -6.15
C THR A 113 -49.77 29.58 -5.75
N ASP A 114 -50.38 29.34 -4.60
CA ASP A 114 -50.75 28.08 -3.95
C ASP A 114 -51.53 27.10 -4.85
N ASP A 115 -51.49 25.79 -4.55
CA ASP A 115 -52.71 25.00 -4.22
C ASP A 115 -52.37 23.59 -3.70
N THR A 116 -53.36 23.02 -3.00
CA THR A 116 -53.39 21.95 -2.01
C THR A 116 -53.94 20.62 -2.57
N GLY A 117 -53.63 19.49 -1.90
CA GLY A 117 -54.39 18.23 -1.98
C GLY A 117 -53.84 17.23 -3.00
N ASP A 118 -53.97 15.91 -2.87
CA ASP A 118 -54.91 15.08 -2.10
C ASP A 118 -54.38 13.63 -2.10
N SER A 119 -54.82 12.85 -1.11
CA SER A 119 -54.47 11.45 -0.86
C SER A 119 -55.20 10.48 -1.81
N ALA A 120 -54.60 9.33 -2.14
CA ALA A 120 -55.34 8.08 -2.29
C ALA A 120 -54.41 6.86 -2.30
N ASP A 121 -54.75 5.91 -1.43
CA ASP A 121 -54.34 4.53 -1.41
C ASP A 121 -54.63 3.80 -2.73
N THR A 122 -53.83 2.79 -3.07
CA THR A 122 -54.35 1.63 -3.81
C THR A 122 -53.61 0.36 -3.38
N ASP A 123 -54.40 -0.53 -2.78
CA ASP A 123 -54.11 -1.94 -2.49
C ASP A 123 -54.48 -2.81 -3.70
N GLY A 124 -53.92 -4.03 -3.76
CA GLY A 124 -54.47 -5.14 -4.57
C GLY A 124 -53.68 -5.50 -5.83
N GLY A 125 -52.98 -6.64 -5.78
CA GLY A 125 -52.23 -7.23 -6.89
C GLY A 125 -53.06 -8.07 -7.87
N ASP A 126 -52.38 -8.66 -8.85
CA ASP A 126 -52.68 -10.01 -9.35
C ASP A 126 -51.49 -10.54 -10.17
N ASP A 127 -51.33 -11.86 -10.10
CA ASP A 127 -50.30 -12.66 -10.73
C ASP A 127 -50.48 -12.75 -12.25
N ALA A 128 -49.39 -12.60 -13.00
CA ALA A 128 -49.32 -13.09 -14.38
C ALA A 128 -47.89 -13.51 -14.72
N GLU A 129 -47.73 -14.83 -14.88
CA GLU A 129 -46.50 -15.49 -15.26
C GLU A 129 -45.95 -15.01 -16.60
N ALA A 130 -44.66 -14.67 -16.60
CA ALA A 130 -43.83 -14.66 -17.80
C ALA A 130 -42.72 -15.70 -17.63
N VAL A 131 -42.98 -16.87 -18.20
CA VAL A 131 -41.99 -17.92 -18.41
C VAL A 131 -40.99 -17.39 -19.45
N LEU A 132 -39.74 -17.12 -19.04
CA LEU A 132 -38.62 -16.82 -19.92
C LEU A 132 -37.36 -17.57 -19.45
N ASP A 133 -36.59 -18.04 -20.44
CA ASP A 133 -35.56 -19.08 -20.44
C ASP A 133 -34.51 -19.13 -19.30
N PRO A 134 -34.08 -20.34 -18.87
CA PRO A 134 -32.98 -20.53 -17.93
C PRO A 134 -31.63 -20.64 -18.66
N ALA A 135 -31.01 -19.51 -19.05
CA ALA A 135 -29.59 -19.49 -19.44
C ALA A 135 -28.98 -18.08 -19.48
N THR A 136 -28.88 -17.41 -18.33
CA THR A 136 -27.82 -16.42 -18.11
C THR A 136 -27.52 -16.41 -16.61
N ALA A 137 -26.55 -17.24 -16.22
CA ALA A 137 -25.82 -17.02 -14.99
C ALA A 137 -24.88 -15.82 -15.25
N ASP A 138 -25.45 -14.63 -15.29
CA ASP A 138 -24.70 -13.40 -15.09
C ASP A 138 -24.65 -13.21 -13.58
N GLY A 139 -23.73 -13.95 -12.94
CA GLY A 139 -23.29 -13.55 -11.60
C GLY A 139 -22.74 -12.12 -11.72
N PRO A 140 -22.87 -11.27 -10.68
CA PRO A 140 -22.32 -9.93 -10.76
C PRO A 140 -20.86 -10.06 -11.21
N ALA A 141 -20.51 -9.37 -12.31
CA ALA A 141 -19.12 -9.17 -12.68
C ALA A 141 -18.35 -8.79 -11.41
N PRO A 142 -17.11 -9.30 -11.21
CA PRO A 142 -16.32 -8.87 -10.07
C PRO A 142 -16.32 -7.35 -10.10
N THR A 143 -16.91 -6.75 -9.07
CA THR A 143 -16.91 -5.31 -8.89
C THR A 143 -15.48 -4.88 -9.03
N ASP A 144 -15.22 -3.95 -9.94
CA ASP A 144 -13.95 -3.24 -9.99
C ASP A 144 -13.72 -2.68 -8.58
N VAL A 145 -12.97 -3.42 -7.77
CA VAL A 145 -12.50 -2.98 -6.47
C VAL A 145 -11.47 -1.95 -6.85
N SER A 146 -11.90 -0.71 -6.98
CA SER A 146 -11.05 0.42 -7.32
C SER A 146 -9.74 0.25 -6.55
N HIS A 147 -8.65 -0.06 -7.27
CA HIS A 147 -7.36 -0.48 -6.72
C HIS A 147 -6.59 0.69 -6.09
N ARG A 148 -7.32 1.66 -5.51
CA ARG A 148 -6.72 2.82 -4.88
C ARG A 148 -5.79 2.36 -3.77
N PRO A 149 -4.63 3.01 -3.59
CA PRO A 149 -3.65 2.53 -2.63
C PRO A 149 -4.24 2.64 -1.23
N VAL A 150 -4.23 1.53 -0.49
CA VAL A 150 -4.49 1.57 0.94
C VAL A 150 -3.25 2.16 1.60
N TYR A 151 -3.34 3.39 2.10
CA TYR A 151 -2.22 4.14 2.68
C TYR A 151 -1.83 3.59 4.06
N ARG A 152 -1.24 2.40 4.07
CA ARG A 152 -0.72 1.71 5.26
C ARG A 152 0.66 1.17 4.95
N ARG A 153 1.65 1.48 5.79
CA ARG A 153 2.96 0.86 5.68
C ARG A 153 2.81 -0.62 6.00
N ALA A 154 3.46 -1.46 5.20
CA ALA A 154 3.42 -2.89 5.37
C ALA A 154 4.83 -3.48 5.21
N VAL A 155 5.17 -4.41 6.10
CA VAL A 155 6.46 -5.08 6.14
C VAL A 155 6.26 -6.57 6.33
N VAL A 156 6.88 -7.36 5.46
CA VAL A 156 6.94 -8.83 5.60
C VAL A 156 8.24 -9.20 6.31
N ALA A 157 8.13 -9.89 7.45
CA ALA A 157 9.28 -10.50 8.11
C ALA A 157 9.45 -11.94 7.60
N ALA A 158 10.62 -12.28 7.06
CA ALA A 158 10.89 -13.58 6.45
C ALA A 158 12.29 -14.13 6.76
N ASP A 159 12.43 -15.46 6.80
CA ASP A 159 13.71 -16.16 7.00
C ASP A 159 14.29 -16.63 5.67
N VAL A 160 15.30 -15.92 5.16
CA VAL A 160 15.91 -16.18 3.85
C VAL A 160 17.34 -16.70 3.96
N GLU A 161 17.86 -17.24 2.86
CA GLU A 161 19.26 -17.69 2.74
C GLU A 161 19.91 -17.03 1.52
N GLY A 162 21.21 -16.75 1.60
CA GLY A 162 21.98 -16.23 0.47
C GLY A 162 21.73 -14.75 0.13
N ALA A 163 21.11 -13.97 1.04
CA ALA A 163 21.02 -12.52 0.89
C ALA A 163 22.42 -11.89 0.88
N THR A 164 22.61 -10.88 0.04
CA THR A 164 23.87 -10.15 -0.10
C THR A 164 23.78 -8.81 0.61
N LEU A 165 24.73 -8.50 1.50
CA LEU A 165 24.77 -7.21 2.21
C LEU A 165 25.05 -6.05 1.24
N ARG A 166 24.40 -4.90 1.46
CA ARG A 166 24.57 -3.67 0.66
C ARG A 166 24.82 -2.44 1.55
N PRO A 167 25.93 -2.42 2.32
CA PRO A 167 26.29 -1.27 3.17
C PRO A 167 26.63 -0.01 2.37
N ASP A 168 26.73 -0.12 1.04
CA ASP A 168 26.89 1.01 0.12
C ASP A 168 25.56 1.74 -0.15
N LEU A 169 24.41 1.11 0.14
CA LEU A 169 23.10 1.73 0.04
C LEU A 169 22.63 2.28 1.38
N ASP A 170 22.65 1.43 2.41
CA ASP A 170 22.34 1.79 3.79
C ASP A 170 22.88 0.68 4.72
N ASP A 171 23.05 1.00 6.00
CA ASP A 171 23.53 0.09 7.02
C ASP A 171 22.63 -1.14 7.19
N ALA A 172 21.30 -0.99 7.01
CA ALA A 172 20.37 -2.11 7.17
C ALA A 172 20.12 -2.91 5.86
N VAL A 173 20.55 -2.42 4.70
CA VAL A 173 20.07 -2.93 3.41
C VAL A 173 20.76 -4.23 2.98
N VAL A 174 19.95 -5.16 2.48
CA VAL A 174 20.36 -6.40 1.83
C VAL A 174 19.65 -6.58 0.49
N ARG A 175 20.30 -7.30 -0.42
CA ARG A 175 19.74 -7.74 -1.70
C ARG A 175 19.37 -9.21 -1.58
N LEU A 176 18.10 -9.54 -1.82
CA LEU A 176 17.61 -10.91 -1.84
C LEU A 176 18.16 -11.67 -3.06
N SER A 177 18.31 -12.98 -2.91
CA SER A 177 18.81 -13.88 -3.97
C SER A 177 17.73 -14.32 -4.96
N GLY A 178 16.46 -14.05 -4.64
CA GLY A 178 15.29 -14.42 -5.44
C GLY A 178 13.99 -14.26 -4.65
N PRO A 179 12.87 -14.80 -5.17
CA PRO A 179 11.56 -14.70 -4.53
C PRO A 179 11.51 -15.39 -3.16
N ILE A 180 10.66 -14.88 -2.29
CA ILE A 180 10.39 -15.44 -0.97
C ILE A 180 9.15 -16.31 -1.05
N THR A 181 9.29 -17.60 -0.79
CA THR A 181 8.16 -18.52 -0.73
C THR A 181 7.38 -18.35 0.58
N TRP A 182 6.07 -18.61 0.54
CA TRP A 182 5.16 -18.48 1.69
C TRP A 182 5.68 -19.13 2.97
N ASN A 183 6.33 -20.30 2.88
CA ASN A 183 6.87 -21.02 4.04
C ASN A 183 8.08 -20.34 4.71
N ARG A 184 8.66 -19.31 4.10
CA ARG A 184 9.72 -18.49 4.68
C ARG A 184 9.17 -17.23 5.36
N VAL A 185 7.90 -16.89 5.13
CA VAL A 185 7.25 -15.75 5.79
C VAL A 185 6.95 -16.12 7.23
N ALA A 186 7.45 -15.31 8.15
CA ALA A 186 7.26 -15.50 9.58
C ALA A 186 6.09 -14.66 10.12
N SER A 187 5.98 -13.41 9.70
CA SER A 187 4.90 -12.49 10.10
C SER A 187 4.75 -11.35 9.10
N VAL A 188 3.64 -10.63 9.22
CA VAL A 188 3.43 -9.35 8.55
C VAL A 188 3.16 -8.28 9.59
N HIS A 189 3.73 -7.11 9.36
CA HIS A 189 3.59 -5.93 10.18
C HIS A 189 2.88 -4.87 9.34
N LEU A 190 1.75 -4.35 9.80
CA LEU A 190 0.90 -3.45 9.03
C LEU A 190 0.37 -2.32 9.91
N ASP A 191 0.34 -1.11 9.35
CA ASP A 191 -0.30 0.02 10.00
C ASP A 191 -1.79 -0.23 10.27
N LEU A 192 -2.27 0.25 11.41
CA LEU A 192 -3.70 0.28 11.73
C LEU A 192 -4.39 1.46 11.01
N VAL A 193 -5.74 1.47 11.04
CA VAL A 193 -6.54 2.46 10.31
C VAL A 193 -6.25 3.89 10.77
N GLU A 194 -5.85 4.08 12.02
CA GLU A 194 -5.54 5.37 12.61
C GLU A 194 -4.31 6.04 11.98
N ALA A 195 -3.40 5.26 11.40
CA ALA A 195 -2.19 5.77 10.74
C ALA A 195 -2.47 6.29 9.33
N GLU A 196 -3.57 5.86 8.70
CA GLU A 196 -3.84 6.11 7.28
C GLU A 196 -3.77 7.60 6.88
N PRO A 197 -4.31 8.56 7.65
CA PRO A 197 -4.19 9.98 7.31
C PRO A 197 -2.76 10.53 7.40
N ALA A 198 -1.92 9.99 8.29
CA ALA A 198 -0.52 10.39 8.42
C ALA A 198 0.32 9.78 7.29
N VAL A 199 0.11 8.49 7.01
CA VAL A 199 0.77 7.77 5.91
C VAL A 199 0.45 8.40 4.57
N ALA A 200 -0.81 8.78 4.31
CA ALA A 200 -1.19 9.46 3.07
C ALA A 200 -0.42 10.78 2.85
N LYS A 201 -0.21 11.57 3.91
CA LYS A 201 0.61 12.80 3.83
C LYS A 201 2.09 12.50 3.66
N ALA A 202 2.60 11.49 4.35
CA ALA A 202 4.00 11.08 4.24
C ALA A 202 4.32 10.62 2.81
N VAL A 203 3.41 9.90 2.16
CA VAL A 203 3.52 9.51 0.75
C VAL A 203 3.68 10.73 -0.17
N ASP A 204 2.96 11.83 0.10
CA ASP A 204 3.05 13.05 -0.72
C ASP A 204 4.41 13.77 -0.60
N VAL A 205 5.18 13.50 0.45
CA VAL A 205 6.41 14.26 0.77
C VAL A 205 7.67 13.40 0.90
N ILE A 206 7.57 12.08 0.68
CA ILE A 206 8.67 11.13 0.94
C ILE A 206 9.94 11.48 0.15
N ASP A 207 9.82 11.89 -1.11
CA ASP A 207 10.97 12.29 -1.94
C ASP A 207 11.64 13.57 -1.40
N ALA A 208 10.85 14.52 -0.90
CA ALA A 208 11.38 15.75 -0.31
C ALA A 208 12.07 15.46 1.03
N ALA A 209 11.49 14.57 1.85
CA ALA A 209 12.10 14.12 3.10
C ALA A 209 13.43 13.39 2.83
N ASP A 210 13.49 12.54 1.81
CA ASP A 210 14.73 11.86 1.41
C ASP A 210 15.82 12.82 0.89
N MET A 211 15.42 13.99 0.36
CA MET A 211 16.33 15.08 0.02
C MET A 211 16.72 15.96 1.22
N GLY A 212 16.22 15.66 2.42
CA GLY A 212 16.52 16.37 3.67
C GLY A 212 15.73 17.66 3.86
N ASP A 213 14.54 17.79 3.25
CA ASP A 213 13.62 18.89 3.54
C ASP A 213 13.08 18.76 4.98
N PRO A 214 13.33 19.72 5.88
CA PRO A 214 12.95 19.59 7.30
C PRO A 214 11.44 19.57 7.53
N ASP A 215 10.65 20.24 6.69
CA ASP A 215 9.19 20.26 6.84
C ASP A 215 8.62 18.91 6.38
N ALA A 216 9.19 18.33 5.32
CA ALA A 216 8.84 16.99 4.86
C ALA A 216 9.26 15.90 5.87
N GLU A 217 10.46 16.00 6.47
CA GLU A 217 10.91 15.09 7.53
C GLU A 217 9.98 15.14 8.76
N PHE A 218 9.47 16.33 9.11
CA PHE A 218 8.49 16.46 10.19
C PHE A 218 7.19 15.71 9.89
N VAL A 219 6.64 15.88 8.68
CA VAL A 219 5.41 15.19 8.25
C VAL A 219 5.62 13.68 8.17
N LEU A 220 6.80 13.24 7.74
CA LEU A 220 7.16 11.82 7.72
C LEU A 220 7.23 11.23 9.13
N GLY A 221 7.77 12.00 10.10
CA GLY A 221 7.80 11.63 11.51
C GLY A 221 6.41 11.32 12.09
N ASP A 222 5.38 12.09 11.70
CA ASP A 222 3.99 11.84 12.13
C ASP A 222 3.52 10.43 11.71
N ALA A 223 3.92 9.94 10.54
CA ALA A 223 3.61 8.58 10.10
C ALA A 223 4.48 7.53 10.81
N GLU A 224 5.74 7.85 11.08
CA GLU A 224 6.69 6.96 11.77
C GLU A 224 6.34 6.72 13.24
N ASP A 225 5.66 7.66 13.90
CA ASP A 225 5.17 7.54 15.27
C ASP A 225 4.09 6.46 15.45
N HIS A 226 3.45 6.00 14.36
CA HIS A 226 2.50 4.90 14.42
C HIS A 226 3.22 3.55 14.47
N GLN A 227 2.85 2.70 15.44
CA GLN A 227 3.37 1.34 15.52
C GLN A 227 2.65 0.41 14.53
N LEU A 228 3.43 -0.46 13.88
CA LEU A 228 2.91 -1.52 13.03
C LEU A 228 2.34 -2.66 13.89
N ALA A 229 1.10 -3.08 13.59
CA ALA A 229 0.51 -4.24 14.22
C ALA A 229 1.08 -5.54 13.63
N TRP A 230 1.37 -6.51 14.50
CA TRP A 230 1.86 -7.84 14.13
C TRP A 230 0.70 -8.77 13.76
N TYR A 231 0.83 -9.47 12.64
CA TYR A 231 -0.12 -10.50 12.18
C TYR A 231 0.60 -11.79 11.82
N ALA A 232 0.00 -12.92 12.23
CA ALA A 232 0.44 -14.24 11.79
C ALA A 232 0.06 -14.46 10.31
N THR A 233 0.83 -15.28 9.60
CA THR A 233 0.57 -15.58 8.17
C THR A 233 -0.81 -16.18 7.91
N GLN A 234 -1.39 -16.88 8.89
CA GLN A 234 -2.73 -17.47 8.79
C GLN A 234 -3.86 -16.43 8.88
N GLU A 235 -3.58 -15.25 9.44
CA GLU A 235 -4.56 -14.17 9.59
C GLU A 235 -4.65 -13.30 8.33
N LEU A 236 -3.64 -13.34 7.46
CA LEU A 236 -3.54 -12.50 6.27
C LEU A 236 -4.76 -12.56 5.34
N PRO A 237 -5.31 -13.72 4.96
CA PRO A 237 -6.47 -13.74 4.07
C PRO A 237 -7.66 -12.96 4.65
N PHE A 238 -7.94 -13.16 5.94
CA PHE A 238 -9.05 -12.49 6.62
C PHE A 238 -8.81 -11.00 6.84
N LEU A 239 -7.58 -10.61 7.15
CA LEU A 239 -7.19 -9.21 7.29
C LEU A 239 -7.38 -8.45 5.98
N LEU A 240 -6.94 -9.03 4.86
CA LEU A 240 -6.98 -8.39 3.55
C LEU A 240 -8.40 -8.28 3.00
N ASP A 241 -9.33 -9.17 3.38
CA ASP A 241 -10.75 -9.03 3.02
C ASP A 241 -11.42 -7.82 3.70
N LEU A 242 -10.80 -7.26 4.74
CA LEU A 242 -11.30 -6.13 5.52
C LEU A 242 -10.73 -4.77 5.10
N LEU A 243 -9.73 -4.79 4.21
CA LEU A 243 -9.05 -3.62 3.64
C LEU A 243 -9.49 -3.44 2.18
#